data_AF-A0AAE4Y9C2-F1
#
_entry.id   AF-A0AAE4Y9C2-F1
#
_cell.length_a   1.000
_cell.length_b   1.000
_cell.length_c   1.000
_cell.angle_alpha   90.00
_cell.angle_beta   90.00
_cell.angle_gamma   90.00
#
_symmetry.space_group_name_H-M   'P 1'
#
loop_
_entity.id
_entity.type
_entity.pdbx_description
1 polymer ?
#
loop_
_entity_poly.entity_id
_entity_poly.type
_entity_poly.pdbx_seq_one_letter_code
_entity_poly.pdbx_strand_id
1 'polypeptide(L)'
;MAWDQWTADCGACAALCCIHLPFDEGPDFAHDKPAGKRCRHLAGRDCKLHGQLETKGYPGCARYDCLGAGQRATALGGEAEVFAALRRLHDDHLTLAAAGQLPLPPEAEAERLGLLSHIGASEDLDAAAALAYATSPLPAEVRAFLKGLKPLLSRR
;
A
#
# COMPACT_ATOMS: atom_id res chain seq x y z
N MET A 1 -15.62 9.76 -3.63
CA MET A 1 -14.44 8.89 -3.83
C MET A 1 -14.93 7.47 -3.90
N ALA A 2 -14.68 6.76 -5.00
CA ALA A 2 -14.88 5.33 -5.03
C ALA A 2 -13.77 4.69 -4.19
N TRP A 3 -14.13 3.89 -3.19
CA TRP A 3 -13.17 3.24 -2.30
C TRP A 3 -12.63 1.93 -2.90
N ASP A 4 -13.28 1.45 -3.96
CA ASP A 4 -13.02 0.15 -4.59
C ASP A 4 -11.60 0.04 -5.14
N GLN A 5 -11.03 1.14 -5.64
CA GLN A 5 -9.66 1.20 -6.16
C GLN A 5 -8.56 1.10 -5.08
N TRP A 6 -8.92 1.37 -3.83
CA TRP A 6 -8.01 1.36 -2.67
C TRP A 6 -8.21 0.14 -1.78
N THR A 7 -9.18 -0.72 -2.12
CA THR A 7 -9.47 -1.96 -1.40
C THR A 7 -8.71 -3.09 -2.08
N ALA A 8 -7.99 -3.93 -1.35
CA ALA A 8 -7.31 -5.07 -1.95
C ALA A 8 -8.29 -6.07 -2.56
N ASP A 9 -8.08 -6.38 -3.84
CA ASP A 9 -8.75 -7.49 -4.52
C ASP A 9 -7.70 -8.55 -4.89
N CYS A 10 -7.51 -9.52 -3.98
CA CYS A 10 -6.62 -10.66 -4.21
C CYS A 10 -7.08 -11.51 -5.40
N GLY A 11 -8.39 -11.54 -5.71
CA GLY A 11 -8.97 -12.28 -6.82
C GLY A 11 -8.63 -11.69 -8.18
N ALA A 12 -8.36 -10.38 -8.26
CA ALA A 12 -7.85 -9.69 -9.45
C ALA A 12 -6.31 -9.59 -9.50
N CYS A 13 -5.59 -9.95 -8.44
CA CYS A 13 -4.13 -9.85 -8.32
C CYS A 13 -3.37 -11.10 -8.85
N ALA A 14 -2.16 -10.90 -9.39
CA ALA A 14 -1.21 -11.97 -9.73
C ALA A 14 -0.41 -12.51 -8.51
N ALA A 15 -1.02 -12.54 -7.31
CA ALA A 15 -0.40 -12.96 -6.06
C ALA A 15 0.86 -12.18 -5.62
N LEU A 16 0.95 -10.90 -6.00
CA LEU A 16 2.17 -10.08 -5.83
C LEU A 16 2.65 -9.98 -4.37
N CYS A 17 1.74 -9.81 -3.40
CA CYS A 17 2.13 -9.81 -1.98
C CYS A 17 2.62 -11.19 -1.50
N CYS A 18 2.00 -12.28 -1.95
CA CYS A 18 2.39 -13.65 -1.60
C CYS A 18 3.73 -14.08 -2.21
N ILE A 19 4.15 -13.43 -3.31
CA ILE A 19 5.40 -13.72 -4.03
C ILE A 19 6.52 -12.79 -3.56
N HIS A 20 6.31 -11.47 -3.60
CA HIS A 20 7.41 -10.52 -3.51
C HIS A 20 7.78 -10.12 -2.09
N LEU A 21 6.84 -10.08 -1.14
CA LEU A 21 7.12 -9.59 0.21
C LEU A 21 7.73 -10.66 1.09
N PRO A 22 8.85 -10.39 1.79
CA PRO A 22 9.42 -11.34 2.75
C PRO A 22 8.61 -11.36 4.05
N PHE A 23 8.78 -12.44 4.82
CA PHE A 23 8.45 -12.49 6.25
C PHE A 23 9.31 -13.53 6.95
N ASP A 24 9.54 -13.34 8.24
CA ASP A 24 10.31 -14.25 9.09
C ASP A 24 9.37 -15.05 10.01
N GLU A 25 9.77 -16.25 10.38
CA GLU A 25 9.03 -17.09 11.32
C GLU A 25 8.88 -16.38 12.68
N GLY A 26 7.67 -16.41 13.24
CA GLY A 26 7.39 -15.78 14.51
C GLY A 26 5.90 -15.73 14.84
N PRO A 27 5.48 -14.78 15.71
CA PRO A 27 4.08 -14.65 16.11
C PRO A 27 3.11 -14.45 14.95
N ASP A 28 3.60 -13.86 13.85
CA ASP A 28 2.77 -13.47 12.72
C ASP A 28 2.80 -14.44 11.53
N PHE A 29 3.80 -15.32 11.48
CA PHE A 29 4.04 -16.21 10.34
C PHE A 29 4.65 -17.54 10.82
N ALA A 30 4.03 -18.66 10.47
CA ALA A 30 4.46 -20.00 10.89
C ALA A 30 5.62 -20.60 10.06
N HIS A 31 6.36 -19.78 9.30
CA HIS A 31 7.63 -20.13 8.64
C HIS A 31 8.28 -18.88 8.06
N ASP A 32 9.58 -18.97 7.77
CA ASP A 32 10.28 -17.97 6.97
C ASP A 32 9.89 -18.03 5.49
N LYS A 33 9.85 -16.87 4.84
CA LYS A 33 9.74 -16.75 3.39
C LYS A 33 10.58 -15.57 2.89
N PRO A 34 11.63 -15.82 2.09
CA PRO A 34 12.40 -14.74 1.50
C PRO A 34 11.59 -13.95 0.45
N ALA A 35 12.06 -12.74 0.16
CA ALA A 35 11.49 -11.88 -0.88
C ALA A 35 11.57 -12.55 -2.25
N GLY A 36 10.56 -12.31 -3.10
CA GLY A 36 10.48 -12.88 -4.46
C GLY A 36 10.23 -14.40 -4.53
N LYS A 37 10.14 -15.12 -3.40
CA LYS A 37 9.75 -16.53 -3.40
C LYS A 37 8.26 -16.69 -3.16
N ARG A 38 7.65 -17.54 -3.99
CA ARG A 38 6.25 -17.97 -3.88
C ARG A 38 6.00 -18.60 -2.51
N CYS A 39 4.98 -18.14 -1.79
CA CYS A 39 4.52 -18.78 -0.56
C CYS A 39 4.10 -20.23 -0.81
N ARG A 40 4.45 -21.15 0.11
CA ARG A 40 4.12 -22.59 0.01
C ARG A 40 2.61 -22.89 -0.01
N HIS A 41 1.79 -21.94 0.43
CA HIS A 41 0.32 -22.07 0.45
C HIS A 41 -0.36 -21.59 -0.82
N LEU A 42 0.40 -21.05 -1.77
CA LEU A 42 -0.12 -20.56 -3.05
C LEU A 42 -0.42 -21.72 -3.99
N ALA A 43 -1.63 -21.76 -4.55
CA ALA A 43 -2.04 -22.67 -5.63
C ALA A 43 -2.45 -21.84 -6.85
N GLY A 44 -1.61 -21.85 -7.89
CA GLY A 44 -1.74 -20.87 -8.97
C GLY A 44 -1.53 -19.45 -8.44
N ARG A 45 -2.60 -18.66 -8.40
CA ARG A 45 -2.64 -17.28 -7.89
C ARG A 45 -3.38 -17.15 -6.55
N ASP A 46 -4.00 -18.23 -6.09
CA ASP A 46 -4.86 -18.20 -4.90
C ASP A 46 -4.14 -18.77 -3.68
N CYS A 47 -4.35 -18.14 -2.52
CA CYS A 47 -3.89 -18.69 -1.25
C CYS A 47 -4.89 -19.74 -0.75
N LYS A 48 -4.47 -21.00 -0.67
CA LYS A 48 -5.32 -22.12 -0.20
C LYS A 48 -5.85 -21.97 1.23
N LEU A 49 -5.24 -21.07 2.02
CA LEU A 49 -5.59 -20.85 3.42
C LEU A 49 -6.17 -19.45 3.66
N HIS A 50 -6.54 -18.68 2.63
CA HIS A 50 -6.93 -17.26 2.78
C HIS A 50 -8.05 -17.05 3.82
N GLY A 51 -9.06 -17.93 3.84
CA GLY A 51 -10.16 -17.87 4.82
C GLY A 51 -9.82 -18.39 6.22
N GLN A 52 -8.59 -18.84 6.46
CA GLN A 52 -8.15 -19.47 7.70
C GLN A 52 -6.77 -18.97 8.15
N LEU A 53 -6.29 -17.83 7.64
CA LEU A 53 -4.93 -17.34 7.89
C LEU A 53 -4.62 -17.22 9.38
N GLU A 54 -5.52 -16.59 10.15
CA GLU A 54 -5.43 -16.44 11.61
C GLU A 54 -5.22 -17.78 12.32
N THR A 55 -6.10 -18.75 12.09
CA THR A 55 -6.07 -20.05 12.77
C THR A 55 -4.97 -20.99 12.26
N LYS A 56 -4.34 -20.67 11.14
CA LYS A 56 -3.24 -21.44 10.53
C LYS A 56 -1.86 -20.83 10.74
N GLY A 57 -1.75 -19.80 11.59
CA GLY A 57 -0.46 -19.18 11.94
C GLY A 57 0.04 -18.16 10.91
N TYR A 58 -0.88 -17.45 10.25
CA TYR A 58 -0.58 -16.35 9.34
C TYR A 58 -1.40 -15.07 9.65
N PRO A 59 -1.56 -14.66 10.94
CA PRO A 59 -2.28 -13.43 11.26
C PRO A 59 -1.62 -12.18 10.63
N GLY A 60 -0.30 -12.25 10.36
CA GLY A 60 0.39 -11.22 9.59
C GLY A 60 -0.16 -11.04 8.18
N CYS A 61 -0.47 -12.14 7.47
CA CYS A 61 -1.11 -12.07 6.16
C CYS A 61 -2.56 -11.56 6.23
N ALA A 62 -3.28 -11.86 7.31
CA ALA A 62 -4.69 -11.46 7.47
C ALA A 62 -4.83 -9.95 7.75
N ARG A 63 -3.91 -9.37 8.53
CA ARG A 63 -3.91 -7.92 8.84
C ARG A 63 -3.28 -7.06 7.75
N TYR A 64 -2.48 -7.67 6.89
CA TYR A 64 -1.79 -6.97 5.83
C TYR A 64 -2.77 -6.50 4.74
N ASP A 65 -2.66 -5.23 4.35
CA ASP A 65 -3.35 -4.67 3.19
C ASP A 65 -2.34 -4.04 2.22
N CYS A 66 -2.50 -4.34 0.92
CA CYS A 66 -1.73 -3.68 -0.15
C CYS A 66 -2.41 -2.41 -0.68
N LEU A 67 -3.56 -2.04 -0.11
CA LEU A 67 -4.31 -0.82 -0.42
C LEU A 67 -4.75 -0.78 -1.90
N GLY A 68 -5.05 -1.93 -2.48
CA GLY A 68 -5.41 -2.04 -3.90
C GLY A 68 -4.24 -2.04 -4.90
N ALA A 69 -2.99 -1.98 -4.43
CA ALA A 69 -1.83 -1.94 -5.32
C ALA A 69 -1.62 -3.23 -6.13
N GLY A 70 -2.02 -4.38 -5.58
CA GLY A 70 -1.83 -5.70 -6.19
C GLY A 70 -2.58 -5.86 -7.51
N GLN A 71 -3.91 -5.60 -7.49
CA GLN A 71 -4.71 -5.66 -8.70
C GLN A 71 -4.33 -4.58 -9.71
N ARG A 72 -3.94 -3.39 -9.24
CA ARG A 72 -3.53 -2.30 -10.12
C ARG A 72 -2.23 -2.61 -10.85
N ALA A 73 -1.22 -3.12 -10.16
CA ALA A 73 0.03 -3.56 -10.77
C ALA A 73 -0.21 -4.68 -11.79
N THR A 74 -1.08 -5.65 -11.44
CA THR A 74 -1.46 -6.74 -12.35
C THR A 74 -2.10 -6.21 -13.64
N ALA A 75 -3.03 -5.24 -13.54
CA ALA A 75 -3.68 -4.62 -14.69
C ALA A 75 -2.70 -3.84 -15.59
N LEU A 76 -1.61 -3.31 -15.02
CA LEU A 76 -0.54 -2.63 -15.75
C LEU A 76 0.52 -3.59 -16.33
N GLY A 77 0.40 -4.90 -16.09
CA GLY A 77 1.44 -5.88 -16.44
C GLY A 77 2.74 -5.70 -15.63
N GLY A 78 2.65 -5.05 -14.47
CA GLY A 78 3.77 -4.78 -13.57
C GLY A 78 3.99 -5.87 -12.53
N GLU A 79 5.26 -6.16 -12.24
CA GLU A 79 5.71 -7.15 -11.25
C GLU A 79 6.11 -6.44 -9.93
N ALA A 80 7.27 -6.77 -9.37
CA ALA A 80 7.70 -6.36 -8.03
C ALA A 80 7.84 -4.84 -7.85
N GLU A 81 8.50 -4.17 -8.79
CA GLU A 81 8.85 -2.75 -8.68
C GLU A 81 7.61 -1.86 -8.82
N VAL A 82 6.75 -2.17 -9.81
CA VAL A 82 5.49 -1.46 -10.03
C VAL A 82 4.56 -1.67 -8.84
N PHE A 83 4.47 -2.91 -8.32
CA PHE A 83 3.72 -3.19 -7.11
C PHE A 83 4.22 -2.38 -5.90
N ALA A 84 5.53 -2.35 -5.66
CA ALA A 84 6.11 -1.59 -4.56
C ALA A 84 5.85 -0.08 -4.71
N ALA A 85 5.98 0.44 -5.93
CA ALA A 85 5.73 1.84 -6.25
C ALA A 85 4.25 2.22 -6.02
N LEU A 86 3.31 1.44 -6.57
CA LEU A 86 1.87 1.66 -6.37
C LEU A 86 1.47 1.51 -4.91
N ARG A 87 1.99 0.51 -4.20
CA ARG A 87 1.71 0.35 -2.77
C ARG A 87 2.11 1.60 -2.00
N ARG A 88 3.28 2.16 -2.31
CA ARG A 88 3.75 3.37 -1.65
C ARG A 88 2.88 4.58 -1.99
N LEU A 89 2.53 4.72 -3.27
CA LEU A 89 1.66 5.78 -3.75
C LEU A 89 0.30 5.74 -3.07
N HIS A 90 -0.28 4.55 -2.96
CA HIS A 90 -1.59 4.35 -2.34
C HIS A 90 -1.55 4.64 -0.84
N ASP A 91 -0.50 4.22 -0.15
CA ASP A 91 -0.28 4.53 1.27
C ASP A 91 -0.16 6.04 1.52
N ASP A 92 0.68 6.73 0.74
CA ASP A 92 0.88 8.18 0.86
C ASP A 92 -0.45 8.94 0.53
N HIS A 93 -1.20 8.53 -0.50
CA HIS A 93 -2.51 9.11 -0.83
C HIS A 93 -3.54 8.91 0.30
N LEU A 94 -3.72 7.68 0.78
CA LEU A 94 -4.68 7.40 1.86
C LEU A 94 -4.29 8.09 3.16
N THR A 95 -3.00 8.18 3.46
CA THR A 95 -2.52 8.88 4.66
C THR A 95 -2.79 10.38 4.58
N LEU A 96 -2.57 11.01 3.42
CA LEU A 96 -2.94 12.41 3.20
C LEU A 96 -4.47 12.62 3.25
N ALA A 97 -5.26 11.69 2.71
CA ALA A 97 -6.71 11.74 2.81
C ALA A 97 -7.19 11.66 4.26
N ALA A 98 -6.59 10.76 5.05
CA ALA A 98 -6.87 10.61 6.48
C ALA A 98 -6.44 11.85 7.29
N ALA A 99 -5.32 12.48 6.95
CA ALA A 99 -4.87 13.71 7.59
C ALA A 99 -5.89 14.86 7.45
N GLY A 100 -6.69 14.88 6.38
CA GLY A 100 -7.79 15.84 6.21
C GLY A 100 -8.93 15.71 7.23
N GLN A 101 -8.96 14.64 8.04
CA GLN A 101 -9.89 14.49 9.16
C GLN A 101 -9.40 15.20 10.44
N LEU A 102 -8.19 15.76 10.42
CA LEU A 102 -7.64 16.56 11.51
C LEU A 102 -8.08 18.02 11.38
N PRO A 103 -8.16 18.78 12.48
CA PRO A 103 -8.40 20.23 12.43
C PRO A 103 -7.14 20.96 11.95
N LEU A 104 -6.85 20.87 10.66
CA LEU A 104 -5.67 21.47 10.06
C LEU A 104 -5.85 22.98 9.92
N PRO A 105 -4.81 23.79 10.23
CA PRO A 105 -4.77 25.18 9.83
C PRO A 105 -4.91 25.33 8.31
N PRO A 106 -5.46 26.47 7.80
CA PRO A 106 -5.68 26.66 6.37
C PRO A 106 -4.43 26.45 5.50
N GLU A 107 -3.25 26.83 5.99
CA GLU A 107 -1.99 26.64 5.29
C GLU A 107 -1.61 25.15 5.15
N ALA A 108 -1.82 24.37 6.21
CA ALA A 108 -1.53 22.94 6.21
C ALA A 108 -2.54 22.16 5.35
N GLU A 109 -3.81 22.59 5.33
CA GLU A 109 -4.82 22.01 4.45
C GLU A 109 -4.52 22.30 2.97
N ALA A 110 -4.09 23.53 2.64
CA ALA A 110 -3.67 23.88 1.29
C ALA A 110 -2.46 23.04 0.83
N GLU A 111 -1.45 22.87 1.68
CA GLU A 111 -0.29 22.01 1.40
C GLU A 111 -0.72 20.55 1.16
N ARG A 112 -1.58 19.99 2.03
CA ARG A 112 -2.12 18.63 1.91
C ARG A 112 -2.82 18.40 0.57
N LEU A 113 -3.67 19.35 0.17
CA LEU A 113 -4.40 19.29 -1.10
C LEU A 113 -3.46 19.41 -2.30
N GLY A 114 -2.41 20.24 -2.21
CA GLY A 114 -1.36 20.31 -3.23
C GLY A 114 -0.62 18.99 -3.41
N LEU A 115 -0.23 18.35 -2.30
CA LEU A 115 0.42 17.03 -2.32
C LEU A 115 -0.50 15.95 -2.91
N LEU A 116 -1.77 15.92 -2.53
CA LEU A 116 -2.75 15.01 -3.12
C LEU A 116 -2.90 15.22 -4.63
N SER A 117 -2.95 16.47 -5.08
CA SER A 117 -3.05 16.78 -6.51
C SER A 117 -1.82 16.33 -7.30
N HIS A 118 -0.62 16.39 -6.72
CA HIS A 118 0.61 15.92 -7.37
C HIS A 118 0.70 14.38 -7.45
N ILE A 119 0.15 13.68 -6.47
CA ILE A 119 0.09 12.20 -6.49
C ILE A 119 -0.92 11.72 -7.54
N GLY A 120 -2.05 12.42 -7.67
CA GLY A 120 -3.12 12.08 -8.61
C GLY A 120 -3.89 10.80 -8.22
N ALA A 121 -4.85 10.42 -9.06
CA ALA A 121 -5.57 9.16 -8.90
C ALA A 121 -4.78 8.00 -9.54
N SER A 122 -4.62 6.89 -8.82
CA SER A 122 -3.80 5.76 -9.30
C SER A 122 -4.36 5.05 -10.54
N GLU A 123 -5.65 5.23 -10.82
CA GLU A 123 -6.33 4.67 -12.00
C GLU A 123 -5.82 5.30 -13.30
N ASP A 124 -5.39 6.57 -13.23
CA ASP A 124 -4.90 7.34 -14.37
C ASP A 124 -3.40 7.11 -14.62
N LEU A 125 -2.69 6.47 -13.67
CA LEU A 125 -1.25 6.27 -13.74
C LEU A 125 -0.89 4.98 -14.46
N ASP A 126 -0.03 5.06 -15.47
CA ASP A 126 0.62 3.88 -16.03
C ASP A 126 1.78 3.39 -15.13
N ALA A 127 2.42 2.29 -15.54
CA ALA A 127 3.54 1.72 -14.79
C ALA A 127 4.74 2.68 -14.68
N ALA A 128 5.01 3.47 -15.73
CA ALA A 128 6.13 4.40 -15.76
C ALA A 128 5.90 5.56 -14.78
N ALA A 129 4.69 6.10 -14.74
CA ALA A 129 4.30 7.15 -13.80
C ALA A 129 4.36 6.66 -12.34
N ALA A 130 3.91 5.43 -12.07
CA ALA A 130 4.05 4.84 -10.73
C ALA A 130 5.52 4.72 -10.31
N LEU A 131 6.39 4.22 -11.20
CA LEU A 131 7.84 4.12 -10.93
C LEU A 131 8.51 5.50 -10.77
N ALA A 132 8.09 6.49 -11.56
CA ALA A 132 8.59 7.85 -11.44
C ALA A 132 8.21 8.47 -10.09
N TYR A 133 6.98 8.24 -9.61
CA TYR A 133 6.57 8.67 -8.28
C TYR A 133 7.50 8.11 -7.18
N ALA A 134 7.80 6.81 -7.23
CA ALA A 134 8.63 6.15 -6.21
C ALA A 134 10.06 6.70 -6.11
N THR A 135 10.58 7.29 -7.19
CA THR A 135 11.93 7.90 -7.24
C THR A 135 11.90 9.43 -7.17
N SER A 136 10.72 10.04 -7.17
CA SER A 136 10.55 11.49 -7.08
C SER A 136 10.81 12.03 -5.65
N PRO A 137 10.89 13.37 -5.48
CA PRO A 137 10.91 13.99 -4.15
C PRO A 137 9.59 13.84 -3.36
N LEU A 138 8.46 13.61 -4.04
CA LEU A 138 7.12 13.66 -3.43
C LEU A 138 6.96 12.73 -2.21
N PRO A 139 7.40 11.45 -2.21
CA PRO A 139 7.34 10.62 -1.03
C PRO A 139 8.05 11.23 0.19
N ALA A 140 9.14 11.98 -0.02
CA ALA A 140 9.85 12.65 1.08
C ALA A 140 9.09 13.89 1.57
N GLU A 141 8.50 14.66 0.66
CA GLU A 141 7.64 15.81 0.97
C GLU A 141 6.41 15.39 1.77
N VAL A 142 5.72 14.32 1.36
CA VAL A 142 4.57 13.75 2.11
C VAL A 142 4.98 13.38 3.53
N ARG A 143 6.11 12.67 3.70
CA ARG A 143 6.60 12.32 5.05
C ARG A 143 6.96 13.55 5.88
N ALA A 144 7.52 14.59 5.26
CA ALA A 144 7.87 15.83 5.95
C ALA A 144 6.61 16.57 6.42
N PHE A 145 5.62 16.72 5.55
CA PHE A 145 4.31 17.28 5.86
C PHE A 145 3.66 16.53 7.03
N LEU A 146 3.52 15.21 6.94
CA LEU A 146 2.89 14.38 7.98
C LEU A 146 3.61 14.48 9.33
N LYS A 147 4.95 14.53 9.33
CA LYS A 147 5.74 14.78 10.56
C LYS A 147 5.46 16.16 11.14
N GLY A 148 5.29 17.17 10.29
CA GLY A 148 4.91 18.53 10.65
C GLY A 148 3.58 18.62 11.40
N LEU A 149 2.68 17.65 11.23
CA LEU A 149 1.39 17.60 11.92
C LEU A 149 1.49 17.15 13.39
N LYS A 150 2.61 16.59 13.83
CA LYS A 150 2.79 16.06 15.19
C LYS A 150 2.35 17.03 16.30
N PRO A 151 2.70 18.34 16.27
CA PRO A 151 2.28 19.30 17.30
C PRO A 151 0.76 19.49 17.40
N LEU A 152 0.01 19.18 16.33
CA LEU A 152 -1.45 19.28 16.30
C LEU A 152 -2.13 18.06 16.95
N LEU A 153 -1.46 16.91 16.97
CA LEU A 153 -1.98 15.68 17.57
C LEU A 153 -1.78 15.64 19.08
N SER A 154 -0.69 16.24 19.58
CA SER A 154 -0.34 16.31 21.01
C SER A 154 -1.12 17.35 21.81
N ARG A 155 -2.04 18.09 21.17
CA ARG A 155 -2.91 19.09 21.82
C ARG A 155 -4.30 18.56 22.17
N ARG A 156 -4.50 17.23 22.14
CA ARG A 156 -5.72 16.54 22.56
C ARG A 156 -5.54 15.90 23.93
#